data_AF-A0AAU2ZS04-F1
#
_entry.id   AF-A0AAU2ZS04-F1
#
_cell.length_a   1.000
_cell.length_b   1.000
_cell.length_c   1.000
_cell.angle_alpha   90.00
_cell.angle_beta   90.00
_cell.angle_gamma   90.00
#
_symmetry.space_group_name_H-M   'P 1'
#
loop_
_entity.id
_entity.type
_entity.pdbx_description
1 polymer ?
#
loop_
_entity_poly.entity_id
_entity_poly.type
_entity_poly.pdbx_seq_one_letter_code
_entity_poly.pdbx_strand_id
1 'polypeptide(L)'
;MPDSEAKKQPDEEVQRVLDAIDGLGVGGSAEERARRLTELLDGWPDTHAKVREMRQQAVAELYDDGKGLSLRQIGARLDISFGRVRQILAGETAGPRKRKQEGGPNAAAGDTGTDAQSGHSS
;
A
#
# COMPACT_ATOMS: atom_id res chain seq x y z
N MET A 1 -16.76 -23.68 14.45
CA MET A 1 -15.51 -23.05 14.93
C MET A 1 -14.74 -22.65 13.68
N PRO A 2 -14.52 -21.36 13.39
CA PRO A 2 -13.72 -20.98 12.23
C PRO A 2 -12.27 -21.41 12.48
N ASP A 3 -11.72 -22.19 11.55
CA ASP A 3 -10.31 -22.51 11.47
C ASP A 3 -9.49 -21.21 11.49
N SER A 4 -8.70 -21.04 12.53
CA SER A 4 -7.70 -19.99 12.64
C SER A 4 -6.80 -20.04 11.41
N GLU A 5 -6.85 -18.98 10.57
CA GLU A 5 -5.85 -18.73 9.54
C GLU A 5 -4.47 -18.81 10.19
N ALA A 6 -3.77 -19.92 10.01
CA ALA A 6 -2.39 -20.05 10.40
C ALA A 6 -1.61 -19.03 9.56
N LYS A 7 -1.30 -17.87 10.15
CA LYS A 7 -0.39 -16.89 9.55
C LYS A 7 0.88 -17.66 9.18
N LYS A 8 1.11 -17.79 7.87
CA LYS A 8 2.36 -18.38 7.35
C LYS A 8 3.50 -17.64 8.04
N GLN A 9 4.29 -18.36 8.83
CA GLN A 9 5.41 -17.71 9.52
C GLN A 9 6.29 -17.09 8.44
N PRO A 10 6.73 -15.83 8.66
CA PRO A 10 7.62 -15.19 7.72
C PRO A 10 8.88 -16.05 7.58
N ASP A 11 9.44 -16.00 6.38
CA ASP A 11 10.76 -16.56 6.11
C ASP A 11 11.78 -16.04 7.13
N GLU A 12 12.75 -16.87 7.55
CA GLU A 12 13.72 -16.51 8.59
C GLU A 12 14.46 -15.22 8.25
N GLU A 13 14.80 -15.00 6.97
CA GLU A 13 15.47 -13.77 6.52
C GLU A 13 14.57 -12.54 6.68
N VAL A 14 13.29 -12.69 6.37
CA VAL A 14 12.31 -11.61 6.56
C VAL A 14 12.16 -11.30 8.05
N GLN A 15 12.08 -12.32 8.90
CA GLN A 15 11.99 -12.14 10.34
C GLN A 15 13.22 -11.41 10.90
N ARG A 16 14.43 -11.77 10.47
CA ARG A 16 15.67 -11.07 10.89
C ARG A 16 15.65 -9.58 10.55
N VAL A 17 15.15 -9.21 9.39
CA VAL A 17 15.03 -7.79 8.99
C VAL A 17 14.01 -7.06 9.87
N LEU A 18 12.84 -7.68 10.12
CA LEU A 18 11.80 -7.09 10.97
C LEU A 18 12.29 -6.92 12.41
N ASP A 19 12.94 -7.94 12.98
CA ASP A 19 13.53 -7.90 14.31
C ASP A 19 14.59 -6.80 14.42
N ALA A 20 15.41 -6.62 13.38
CA ALA A 20 16.41 -5.55 13.34
C ALA A 20 15.76 -4.16 13.35
N ILE A 21 14.66 -3.96 12.60
CA ILE A 21 13.89 -2.70 12.58
C ILE A 21 13.28 -2.44 13.96
N ASP A 22 12.63 -3.43 14.56
CA ASP A 22 12.05 -3.32 15.89
C ASP A 22 13.14 -3.01 16.94
N GLY A 23 14.32 -3.61 16.80
CA GLY A 23 15.49 -3.35 17.65
C GLY A 23 15.95 -1.89 17.66
N LEU A 24 15.75 -1.13 16.58
CA LEU A 24 16.09 0.31 16.53
C LEU A 24 15.25 1.14 17.53
N GLY A 25 14.06 0.65 17.87
CA GLY A 25 13.13 1.27 18.82
C GLY A 25 13.43 0.93 20.28
N VAL A 26 14.42 0.07 20.57
CA VAL A 26 14.69 -0.43 21.93
C VAL A 26 16.08 -0.01 22.42
N GLY A 27 16.20 0.22 23.72
CA GLY A 27 17.45 0.60 24.38
C GLY A 27 17.84 2.07 24.16
N GLY A 28 18.92 2.46 24.84
CA GLY A 28 19.50 3.81 24.73
C GLY A 28 18.59 4.96 25.18
N SER A 29 19.06 6.17 24.92
CA SER A 29 18.27 7.39 25.15
C SER A 29 17.22 7.59 24.05
N ALA A 30 16.24 8.45 24.29
CA ALA A 30 15.25 8.82 23.28
C ALA A 30 15.91 9.48 22.04
N GLU A 31 16.96 10.26 22.26
CA GLU A 31 17.74 10.91 21.19
C GLU A 31 18.43 9.88 20.30
N GLU A 32 19.04 8.85 20.89
CA GLU A 32 19.72 7.79 20.13
C GLU A 32 18.75 7.01 19.26
N ARG A 33 17.56 6.67 19.78
CA ARG A 33 16.52 6.00 19.00
C ARG A 33 16.02 6.87 17.86
N ALA A 34 15.74 8.15 18.13
CA ALA A 34 15.31 9.10 17.11
C ALA A 34 16.36 9.20 15.98
N ARG A 35 17.64 9.34 16.32
CA ARG A 35 18.74 9.41 15.35
C ARG A 35 18.80 8.18 14.44
N ARG A 36 18.76 6.97 15.01
CA ARG A 36 18.79 5.71 14.25
C ARG A 36 17.58 5.56 13.32
N LEU A 37 16.40 5.90 13.82
CA LEU A 37 15.17 5.82 13.03
C LEU A 37 15.14 6.85 11.90
N THR A 38 15.64 8.07 12.14
CA THR A 38 15.81 9.08 11.09
C THR A 38 16.74 8.58 10.00
N GLU A 39 17.89 8.03 10.35
CA GLU A 39 18.84 7.46 9.37
C GLU A 39 18.22 6.33 8.54
N LEU A 40 17.45 5.43 9.16
CA LEU A 40 16.70 4.38 8.46
C LEU A 40 15.69 5.00 7.46
N LEU A 41 14.92 5.99 7.91
CA LEU A 41 13.89 6.62 7.09
C LEU A 41 14.48 7.42 5.92
N ASP A 42 15.63 8.05 6.11
CA ASP A 42 16.35 8.76 5.05
C ASP A 42 16.84 7.79 3.95
N GLY A 43 17.31 6.60 4.34
CA GLY A 43 17.72 5.54 3.41
C GLY A 43 16.56 4.65 2.89
N TRP A 44 15.35 4.85 3.41
CA TRP A 44 14.20 4.00 3.08
C TRP A 44 13.76 4.07 1.62
N PRO A 45 13.72 5.24 0.95
CA PRO A 45 13.31 5.32 -0.46
C PRO A 45 14.16 4.43 -1.38
N ASP A 46 15.48 4.48 -1.24
CA ASP A 46 16.42 3.70 -2.04
C ASP A 46 16.35 2.21 -1.68
N THR A 47 16.30 1.89 -0.39
CA THR A 47 16.15 0.51 0.09
C THR A 47 14.85 -0.10 -0.42
N HIS A 48 13.74 0.64 -0.33
CA HIS A 48 12.44 0.21 -0.82
C HIS A 48 12.44 0.04 -2.34
N ALA A 49 13.06 0.96 -3.10
CA ALA A 49 13.22 0.81 -4.55
C ALA A 49 13.98 -0.47 -4.90
N LYS A 50 15.13 -0.71 -4.26
CA LYS A 50 15.95 -1.91 -4.44
C LYS A 50 15.17 -3.20 -4.15
N VAL A 51 14.40 -3.26 -3.05
CA VAL A 51 13.56 -4.41 -2.73
C VAL A 51 12.50 -4.66 -3.81
N ARG A 52 11.92 -3.61 -4.39
CA ARG A 52 10.94 -3.73 -5.47
C ARG A 52 11.58 -4.26 -6.75
N GLU A 53 12.77 -3.78 -7.10
CA GLU A 53 13.54 -4.26 -8.25
C GLU A 53 13.92 -5.73 -8.09
N MET A 54 14.46 -6.13 -6.93
CA MET A 54 14.77 -7.53 -6.64
C MET A 54 13.54 -8.44 -6.78
N ARG A 55 12.38 -7.99 -6.29
CA ARG A 55 11.12 -8.73 -6.48
C ARG A 55 10.72 -8.80 -7.95
N GLN A 56 10.80 -7.69 -8.68
CA GLN A 56 10.46 -7.66 -10.11
C GLN A 56 11.35 -8.61 -10.90
N GLN A 57 12.65 -8.60 -10.64
CA GLN A 57 13.63 -9.48 -11.26
C GLN A 57 13.31 -10.96 -10.99
N ALA A 58 13.07 -11.33 -9.73
CA ALA A 58 12.70 -12.71 -9.39
C ALA A 58 11.40 -13.18 -10.07
N VAL A 59 10.41 -12.29 -10.21
CA VAL A 59 9.16 -12.61 -10.93
C VAL A 59 9.39 -12.70 -12.44
N ALA A 60 10.27 -11.86 -13.00
CA ALA A 60 10.67 -11.93 -14.40
C ALA A 60 11.42 -13.23 -14.72
N GLU A 61 12.30 -13.70 -13.83
CA GLU A 61 12.97 -14.99 -13.95
C GLU A 61 12.00 -16.18 -13.91
N LEU A 62 10.97 -16.12 -13.05
CA LEU A 62 9.91 -17.14 -13.05
C LEU A 62 9.10 -17.15 -14.35
N TYR A 63 8.92 -16.00 -14.97
CA TYR A 63 8.19 -15.86 -16.24
C TYR A 63 9.05 -16.28 -17.44
N ASP A 64 10.36 -16.00 -17.40
CA ASP A 64 11.36 -16.33 -18.45
C ASP A 64 10.87 -15.97 -19.86
N ASP A 65 10.44 -14.71 -20.05
CA ASP A 65 9.85 -14.21 -21.30
C ASP A 65 8.72 -15.11 -21.88
N GLY A 66 7.99 -15.79 -21.01
CA GLY A 66 6.90 -16.70 -21.37
C GLY A 66 7.31 -18.15 -21.64
N LYS A 67 8.59 -18.48 -21.50
CA LYS A 67 9.11 -19.86 -21.57
C LYS A 67 9.05 -20.57 -20.22
N GLY A 68 8.92 -19.81 -19.13
CA GLY A 68 8.79 -20.31 -17.76
C GLY A 68 7.33 -20.52 -17.35
N LEU A 69 6.98 -20.07 -16.15
CA LEU A 69 5.63 -20.16 -15.62
C LEU A 69 4.72 -19.10 -16.25
N SER A 70 3.46 -19.48 -16.52
CA SER A 70 2.44 -18.49 -16.84
C SER A 70 2.18 -17.57 -15.65
N LEU A 71 1.76 -16.33 -15.93
CA LEU A 71 1.43 -15.34 -14.89
C LEU A 71 0.39 -15.83 -13.88
N ARG A 72 -0.54 -16.71 -14.29
CA ARG A 72 -1.52 -17.33 -13.39
C ARG A 72 -0.88 -18.34 -12.45
N GLN A 73 0.06 -19.16 -12.95
CA GLN A 73 0.82 -20.10 -12.13
C GLN A 73 1.73 -19.38 -11.15
N ILE A 74 2.39 -18.30 -11.58
CA ILE A 74 3.19 -17.45 -10.69
C ILE A 74 2.33 -16.90 -9.56
N GLY A 75 1.17 -16.33 -9.90
CA GLY A 75 0.23 -15.80 -8.91
C GLY A 75 -0.21 -16.84 -7.89
N ALA A 76 -0.55 -18.05 -8.35
CA ALA A 76 -0.92 -19.16 -7.48
C ALA A 76 0.23 -19.61 -6.56
N ARG A 77 1.48 -19.65 -7.06
CA ARG A 77 2.64 -20.07 -6.25
C ARG A 77 3.05 -19.05 -5.20
N LEU A 78 2.96 -17.77 -5.55
CA LEU A 78 3.33 -16.65 -4.69
C LEU A 78 2.18 -16.16 -3.81
N ASP A 79 1.00 -16.78 -3.93
CA ASP A 79 -0.24 -16.37 -3.27
C ASP A 79 -0.60 -14.89 -3.50
N ILE A 80 -0.50 -14.45 -4.77
CA ILE A 80 -0.86 -13.10 -5.21
C ILE A 80 -1.75 -13.16 -6.45
N SER A 81 -2.57 -12.13 -6.64
CA SER A 81 -3.46 -12.09 -7.80
C SER A 81 -2.69 -11.99 -9.13
N PHE A 82 -3.26 -12.54 -10.21
CA PHE A 82 -2.73 -12.40 -11.57
C PHE A 82 -2.46 -10.92 -11.95
N GLY A 83 -3.38 -10.03 -11.58
CA GLY A 83 -3.21 -8.59 -11.79
C GLY A 83 -1.99 -8.04 -11.05
N ARG A 84 -1.72 -8.54 -9.85
CA ARG A 84 -0.53 -8.15 -9.08
C ARG A 84 0.75 -8.63 -9.74
N VAL A 85 0.80 -9.84 -10.28
CA VAL A 85 1.96 -10.34 -11.05
C VAL A 85 2.25 -9.43 -12.25
N ARG A 86 1.22 -9.05 -13.02
CA ARG A 86 1.36 -8.12 -14.16
C ARG A 86 1.94 -6.77 -13.74
N GLN A 87 1.43 -6.18 -12.67
CA GLN A 87 1.95 -4.92 -12.13
C GLN A 87 3.41 -5.04 -11.71
N ILE A 88 3.79 -6.14 -11.07
CA ILE A 88 5.18 -6.37 -10.65
C ILE A 88 6.10 -6.42 -11.87
N LEU A 89 5.75 -7.19 -12.91
CA LEU A 89 6.55 -7.27 -14.14
C LEU A 89 6.65 -5.93 -14.87
N ALA A 90 5.58 -5.13 -14.85
CA ALA A 90 5.55 -3.79 -15.43
C ALA A 90 6.33 -2.73 -14.60
N GLY A 91 6.89 -3.12 -13.44
CA GLY A 91 7.53 -2.19 -12.51
C GLY A 91 6.56 -1.25 -11.77
N GLU A 92 5.26 -1.39 -12.02
CA GLU A 92 4.23 -0.51 -11.49
C GLU A 92 4.17 -0.57 -9.96
N THR A 93 4.39 0.58 -9.32
CA THR A 93 3.91 0.83 -7.95
C THR A 93 2.40 0.88 -8.00
N ALA A 94 1.75 0.12 -7.11
CA ALA A 94 0.42 0.49 -6.69
C ALA A 94 0.58 1.85 -5.99
N GLY A 95 0.54 2.94 -6.75
CA GLY A 95 0.38 4.27 -6.23
C GLY A 95 -0.92 4.33 -5.41
N PRO A 96 -1.09 5.34 -4.54
CA PRO A 96 -2.29 5.46 -3.74
C PRO A 96 -3.50 5.33 -4.67
N ARG A 97 -4.35 4.33 -4.41
CA ARG A 97 -5.58 4.10 -5.16
C ARG A 97 -6.29 5.46 -5.26
N LYS A 98 -6.36 6.04 -6.45
CA LYS A 98 -7.30 7.15 -6.70
C LYS A 98 -8.66 6.59 -6.31
N ARG A 99 -9.17 6.99 -5.14
CA ARG A 99 -10.56 6.71 -4.78
C ARG A 99 -11.36 7.28 -5.93
N LYS A 100 -12.04 6.41 -6.66
CA LYS A 100 -12.97 6.80 -7.70
C LYS A 100 -14.02 7.67 -7.01
N GLN A 101 -13.98 8.99 -7.26
CA GLN A 101 -15.10 9.86 -6.92
C GLN A 101 -16.24 9.43 -7.85
N GLU A 102 -17.04 8.49 -7.39
CA GLU A 102 -18.28 8.09 -8.03
C GLU A 102 -19.43 8.61 -7.17
N GLY A 103 -20.21 9.55 -7.74
CA GLY A 103 -21.58 9.81 -7.29
C GLY A 103 -21.88 11.21 -6.78
N GLY A 104 -21.77 12.23 -7.62
CA GLY A 104 -22.81 13.27 -7.61
C GLY A 104 -24.00 12.73 -8.39
N PRO A 105 -25.23 12.84 -7.86
CA PRO A 105 -26.16 13.73 -8.56
C PRO A 105 -27.13 14.50 -7.63
N ASN A 106 -27.34 15.77 -8.01
CA ASN A 106 -28.61 16.48 -8.06
C ASN A 106 -29.42 16.69 -6.75
N ALA A 107 -29.39 17.93 -6.24
CA ALA A 107 -30.51 18.53 -5.52
C ALA A 107 -30.83 19.87 -6.20
N ALA A 108 -31.63 19.80 -7.26
CA ALA A 108 -32.41 20.93 -7.74
C ALA A 108 -33.82 20.88 -7.11
N ALA A 109 -34.35 22.09 -6.87
CA ALA A 109 -35.77 22.47 -6.76
C ALA A 109 -36.42 22.60 -5.38
N GLY A 110 -37.11 23.75 -5.24
CA GLY A 110 -37.98 24.21 -4.15
C GLY A 110 -37.59 25.65 -3.77
N ASP A 111 -37.82 26.70 -4.57
CA ASP A 111 -39.11 27.33 -4.92
C ASP A 111 -40.21 27.14 -3.86
N THR A 112 -40.50 28.20 -3.09
CA THR A 112 -41.86 28.77 -2.87
C THR A 112 -41.85 29.88 -1.80
N GLY A 113 -42.54 31.00 -2.06
CA GLY A 113 -43.15 31.90 -1.06
C GLY A 113 -42.42 33.25 -0.87
N THR A 114 -42.80 34.36 -1.49
CA THR A 114 -44.05 35.17 -1.38
C THR A 114 -44.21 35.89 -0.03
N ASP A 115 -44.02 37.22 -0.10
CA ASP A 115 -44.73 38.31 0.60
C ASP A 115 -44.69 38.43 2.13
N ALA A 116 -44.19 39.57 2.64
CA ALA A 116 -44.90 40.44 3.60
C ALA A 116 -44.01 41.58 4.13
N GLN A 117 -44.22 42.75 3.55
CA GLN A 117 -44.37 44.08 4.15
C GLN A 117 -44.34 44.19 5.70
N SER A 118 -43.45 45.04 6.21
CA SER A 118 -43.60 45.96 7.37
C SER A 118 -42.28 46.74 7.51
N GLY A 119 -42.16 48.06 7.54
CA GLY A 119 -43.13 49.08 7.92
C GLY A 119 -42.88 49.53 9.36
N HIS A 120 -42.31 50.74 9.48
CA HIS A 120 -42.45 51.71 10.59
C HIS A 120 -41.37 51.77 11.71
N SER A 121 -40.60 52.86 11.62
CA SER A 121 -40.26 53.88 12.64
C SER A 121 -39.71 53.47 14.01
N SER A 122 -38.54 54.03 14.34
CA SER A 122 -38.43 55.24 15.19
C SER A 122 -37.06 55.90 15.03
#